data_AF-A0A0C3CDL6-F1
#
_entry.id   AF-A0A0C3CDL6-F1
#
_cell.length_a   1.000
_cell.length_b   1.000
_cell.length_c   1.000
_cell.angle_alpha   90.00
_cell.angle_beta   90.00
_cell.angle_gamma   90.00
#
_symmetry.space_group_name_H-M   'P 1'
#
loop_
_entity.id
_entity.type
_entity.pdbx_description
1 polymer ?
#
loop_
_entity_poly.entity_id
_entity_poly.type
_entity_poly.pdbx_seq_one_letter_code
_entity_poly.pdbx_strand_id
1 'polypeptide(L)'
;LKTYVTDDEYDRLINFMYLETKEAVDEFSAWVKGLNNPKVQAWWDHKVNNSWILPSLIKCLSKMDPTDWDLTPPTTNIGESQHHWTNINTGIQLALLEAILTARECDEKVAAEIRAALSTGVLKNHRNDTFTRLSRSTARKTHAYKKARDTRQQKEALNVVDDELVSLKNVQKENAARIKELK
;
A
#
# COMPACT_ATOMS: atom_id res chain seq x y z
N LEU A 1 0.90 21.00 12.66
CA LEU A 1 0.95 20.16 13.88
C LEU A 1 2.24 20.41 14.64
N LYS A 2 3.42 20.22 14.04
CA LYS A 2 4.73 20.44 14.69
C LYS A 2 4.89 21.75 15.47
N THR A 3 4.30 22.84 14.99
CA THR A 3 4.33 24.16 15.68
C THR A 3 3.43 24.27 16.91
N TYR A 4 2.60 23.25 17.19
CA TYR A 4 1.55 23.27 18.19
C TYR A 4 1.79 22.26 19.33
N VAL A 5 2.85 21.47 19.25
CA VAL A 5 3.19 20.39 20.18
C VAL A 5 4.71 20.32 20.35
N THR A 6 5.20 19.61 21.36
CA THR A 6 6.63 19.32 21.48
C THR A 6 7.09 18.36 20.38
N ASP A 7 8.41 18.22 20.19
CA ASP A 7 8.94 17.27 19.20
C ASP A 7 8.55 15.82 19.54
N ASP A 8 8.59 15.42 20.81
CA ASP A 8 8.17 14.08 21.25
C ASP A 8 6.68 13.81 21.00
N GLU A 9 5.83 14.80 21.27
CA GLU A 9 4.40 14.73 20.98
C GLU A 9 4.15 14.68 19.47
N TYR A 10 4.92 15.44 18.69
CA TYR A 10 4.85 15.39 17.23
C TYR A 10 5.23 14.02 16.70
N ASP A 11 6.32 13.43 17.19
CA ASP A 11 6.75 12.10 16.78
C ASP A 11 5.69 11.06 17.13
N ARG A 12 5.08 11.14 18.31
CA ARG A 12 3.94 10.28 18.66
C ARG A 12 2.74 10.50 17.72
N LEU A 13 2.42 11.75 17.37
CA LEU A 13 1.33 12.09 16.45
C LEU A 13 1.54 11.56 15.02
N ILE A 14 2.78 11.44 14.54
CA ILE A 14 3.07 10.92 13.20
C ILE A 14 3.09 9.38 13.19
N ASN A 15 3.47 8.75 14.32
CA ASN A 15 3.58 7.30 14.43
C ASN A 15 2.26 6.58 14.76
N PHE A 16 1.13 7.27 14.84
CA PHE A 16 -0.19 6.67 15.13
C PHE A 16 -0.62 5.58 14.13
N MET A 17 -0.02 5.53 12.94
CA MET A 17 -0.31 4.51 11.92
C MET A 17 0.18 3.11 12.33
N TYR A 18 1.14 3.04 13.26
CA TYR A 18 1.76 1.80 13.72
C TYR A 18 1.07 1.20 14.96
N LEU A 19 -0.10 1.70 15.35
CA LEU A 19 -0.87 1.15 16.46
C LEU A 19 -1.37 -0.26 16.11
N GLU A 20 -1.09 -1.23 16.97
CA GLU A 20 -1.33 -2.66 16.68
C GLU A 20 -2.71 -3.17 17.12
N THR A 21 -3.36 -2.47 18.06
CA THR A 21 -4.64 -2.90 18.64
C THR A 21 -5.66 -1.77 18.65
N LYS A 22 -6.95 -2.12 18.75
CA LYS A 22 -8.01 -1.12 18.84
C LYS A 22 -7.92 -0.33 20.15
N GLU A 23 -7.57 -1.02 21.22
CA GLU A 23 -7.36 -0.44 22.54
C GLU A 23 -6.27 0.63 22.50
N ALA A 24 -5.16 0.38 21.78
CA ALA A 24 -4.10 1.37 21.59
C ALA A 24 -4.58 2.61 20.81
N VAL A 25 -5.51 2.46 19.86
CA VAL A 25 -6.14 3.58 19.14
C VAL A 25 -7.06 4.39 20.06
N ASP A 26 -7.81 3.72 20.93
CA ASP A 26 -8.68 4.38 21.90
C ASP A 26 -7.85 5.13 22.96
N GLU A 27 -6.77 4.54 23.45
CA GLU A 27 -5.79 5.20 24.34
C GLU A 27 -5.13 6.41 23.66
N PHE A 28 -4.74 6.26 22.39
CA PHE A 28 -4.20 7.37 21.61
C PHE A 28 -5.22 8.50 21.46
N SER A 29 -6.48 8.16 21.20
CA SER A 29 -7.58 9.13 21.10
C SER A 29 -7.79 9.88 22.41
N ALA A 30 -7.73 9.18 23.55
CA ALA A 30 -7.80 9.79 24.87
C ALA A 30 -6.61 10.71 25.15
N TRP A 31 -5.40 10.29 24.78
CA TRP A 31 -4.19 11.11 24.89
C TRP A 31 -4.28 12.40 24.07
N VAL A 32 -4.72 12.34 22.80
CA VAL A 32 -4.90 13.54 21.97
C VAL A 32 -5.90 14.52 22.59
N LYS A 33 -6.99 14.01 23.17
CA LYS A 33 -7.96 14.85 23.91
C LYS A 33 -7.31 15.48 25.14
N GLY A 34 -6.43 14.76 25.83
CA GLY A 34 -5.68 15.24 27.00
C GLY A 34 -4.64 16.34 26.72
N LEU A 35 -4.14 16.48 25.49
CA LEU A 35 -3.21 17.56 25.11
C LEU A 35 -3.82 18.97 25.17
N ASN A 36 -5.15 19.06 25.29
CA ASN A 36 -5.91 20.31 25.36
C ASN A 36 -5.57 21.34 24.25
N ASN A 37 -5.16 20.86 23.08
CA ASN A 37 -4.82 21.68 21.93
C ASN A 37 -5.92 21.57 20.86
N PRO A 38 -6.71 22.64 20.63
CA PRO A 38 -7.84 22.59 19.70
C PRO A 38 -7.48 22.18 18.28
N LYS A 39 -6.27 22.55 17.79
CA LYS A 39 -5.85 22.22 16.43
C LYS A 39 -5.47 20.74 16.28
N VAL A 40 -4.85 20.17 17.32
CA VAL A 40 -4.48 18.74 17.33
C VAL A 40 -5.73 17.89 17.50
N GLN A 41 -6.64 18.29 18.39
CA GLN A 41 -7.94 17.64 18.59
C GLN A 41 -8.76 17.65 17.29
N ALA A 42 -8.93 18.81 16.65
CA ALA A 42 -9.67 18.89 15.38
C ALA A 42 -9.04 18.01 14.27
N TRP A 43 -7.71 17.91 14.22
CA TRP A 43 -7.01 17.03 13.28
C TRP A 43 -7.28 15.53 13.53
N TRP A 44 -7.43 15.14 14.79
CA TRP A 44 -7.75 13.76 15.17
C TRP A 44 -9.24 13.47 14.97
N ASP A 45 -10.11 14.37 15.41
CA ASP A 45 -11.56 14.26 15.24
C ASP A 45 -11.92 14.16 13.76
N HIS A 46 -11.23 14.87 12.86
CA HIS A 46 -11.40 14.68 11.42
C HIS A 46 -11.17 13.22 10.98
N LYS A 47 -10.21 12.50 11.57
CA LYS A 47 -9.95 11.08 11.22
C LYS A 47 -10.99 10.15 11.82
N VAL A 48 -11.41 10.43 13.06
CA VAL A 48 -12.39 9.62 13.78
C VAL A 48 -13.78 9.77 13.14
N ASN A 49 -14.19 11.00 12.82
CA ASN A 49 -15.50 11.30 12.25
C ASN A 49 -15.66 10.76 10.83
N ASN A 50 -14.56 10.72 10.07
CA ASN A 50 -14.53 10.10 8.75
C ASN A 50 -14.17 8.63 8.88
N SER A 51 -15.20 7.79 9.03
CA SER A 51 -15.08 6.34 9.33
C SER A 51 -14.20 5.53 8.38
N TRP A 52 -13.90 6.05 7.19
CA TRP A 52 -13.02 5.41 6.21
C TRP A 52 -11.53 5.72 6.41
N ILE A 53 -11.17 6.82 7.08
CA ILE A 53 -9.76 7.27 7.15
C ILE A 53 -8.92 6.32 7.99
N LEU A 54 -9.34 6.03 9.23
CA LEU A 54 -8.53 5.21 10.15
C LEU A 54 -8.34 3.76 9.66
N PRO A 55 -9.37 3.05 9.14
CA PRO A 55 -9.19 1.73 8.52
C PRO A 55 -8.26 1.71 7.29
N SER A 56 -8.09 2.85 6.62
CA SER A 56 -7.15 2.98 5.50
C SER A 56 -5.71 3.27 5.93
N LEU A 57 -5.48 3.65 7.18
CA LEU A 57 -4.16 4.05 7.69
C LEU A 57 -3.60 3.10 8.75
N ILE A 58 -4.46 2.46 9.55
CA ILE A 58 -4.07 1.62 10.68
C ILE A 58 -4.46 0.17 10.39
N LYS A 59 -3.46 -0.73 10.39
CA LYS A 59 -3.64 -2.15 10.05
C LYS A 59 -4.72 -2.82 10.88
N CYS A 60 -4.73 -2.61 12.20
CA CYS A 60 -5.66 -3.27 13.12
C CYS A 60 -7.13 -2.85 12.93
N LEU A 61 -7.38 -1.72 12.28
CA LEU A 61 -8.72 -1.24 11.95
C LEU A 61 -9.14 -1.57 10.52
N SER A 62 -8.21 -2.06 9.70
CA SER A 62 -8.50 -2.40 8.31
C SER A 62 -9.37 -3.65 8.23
N LYS A 63 -10.23 -3.68 7.20
CA LYS A 63 -10.96 -4.90 6.80
C LYS A 63 -10.14 -5.78 5.85
N MET A 64 -8.99 -5.29 5.39
CA MET A 64 -8.09 -6.06 4.54
C MET A 64 -7.50 -7.23 5.32
N ASP A 65 -7.30 -8.37 4.66
CA ASP A 65 -6.58 -9.49 5.26
C ASP A 65 -5.18 -9.04 5.71
N PRO A 66 -4.71 -9.39 6.93
CA PRO A 66 -3.41 -8.96 7.42
C PRO A 66 -2.24 -9.33 6.49
N THR A 67 -2.35 -10.46 5.80
CA THR A 67 -1.35 -10.93 4.82
C THR A 67 -1.29 -9.99 3.63
N ASP A 68 -2.45 -9.60 3.10
CA ASP A 68 -2.58 -8.70 1.97
C ASP A 68 -2.14 -7.27 2.35
N TRP A 69 -2.40 -6.85 3.59
CA TRP A 69 -1.86 -5.60 4.13
C TRP A 69 -0.34 -5.57 4.13
N ASP A 70 0.30 -6.61 4.65
CA ASP A 70 1.78 -6.69 4.72
C ASP A 70 2.43 -6.82 3.34
N LEU A 71 1.70 -7.36 2.36
CA LEU A 71 2.15 -7.44 0.98
C LEU A 71 1.95 -6.14 0.22
N THR A 72 1.04 -5.27 0.68
CA THR A 72 0.77 -3.99 0.06
C THR A 72 1.89 -3.02 0.45
N PRO A 73 2.73 -2.58 -0.50
CA PRO A 73 3.79 -1.62 -0.19
C PRO A 73 3.16 -0.29 0.24
N PRO A 74 3.78 0.45 1.19
CA PRO A 74 3.28 1.73 1.69
C PRO A 74 3.42 2.87 0.66
N THR A 75 3.50 2.56 -0.64
CA THR A 75 3.73 3.54 -1.70
C THR A 75 2.46 3.76 -2.52
N THR A 76 2.00 5.00 -2.57
CA THR A 76 0.91 5.51 -3.44
C THR A 76 1.35 5.71 -4.91
N ASN A 77 2.60 5.40 -5.22
CA ASN A 77 3.28 5.75 -6.47
C ASN A 77 2.52 5.29 -7.74
N ILE A 78 1.74 4.20 -7.69
CA ILE A 78 0.94 3.76 -8.85
C ILE A 78 -0.23 4.72 -9.11
N GLY A 79 -1.01 5.09 -8.08
CA GLY A 79 -2.10 6.06 -8.21
C GLY A 79 -1.58 7.47 -8.52
N GLU A 80 -0.52 7.89 -7.84
CA GLU A 80 0.13 9.19 -8.10
C GLU A 80 0.70 9.29 -9.53
N SER A 81 1.26 8.20 -10.06
CA SER A 81 1.78 8.18 -11.43
C SER A 81 0.67 8.28 -12.50
N GLN A 82 -0.55 7.81 -12.19
CA GLN A 82 -1.72 8.02 -13.05
C GLN A 82 -2.15 9.49 -13.02
N HIS A 83 -2.21 10.09 -11.83
CA HIS A 83 -2.48 11.54 -11.69
C HIS A 83 -1.43 12.38 -12.42
N HIS A 84 -0.16 12.00 -12.37
CA HIS A 84 0.91 12.70 -13.09
C HIS A 84 0.71 12.70 -14.61
N TRP A 85 0.31 11.55 -15.19
CA TRP A 85 -0.01 11.48 -16.63
C TRP A 85 -1.17 12.40 -17.01
N THR A 86 -2.27 12.32 -16.25
CA THR A 86 -3.44 13.16 -16.48
C THR A 86 -3.07 14.64 -16.33
N ASN A 87 -2.37 15.01 -15.27
CA ASN A 87 -1.95 16.38 -15.02
C ASN A 87 -1.04 16.94 -16.13
N ILE A 88 -0.15 16.13 -16.73
CA ILE A 88 0.66 16.56 -17.88
C ILE A 88 -0.22 16.87 -19.10
N ASN A 89 -1.27 16.08 -19.32
CA ASN A 89 -2.11 16.18 -20.50
C ASN A 89 -3.30 17.14 -20.35
N THR A 90 -3.82 17.32 -19.14
CA THR A 90 -5.03 18.12 -18.86
C THR A 90 -4.76 19.32 -17.95
N GLY A 91 -3.55 19.50 -17.40
CA GLY A 91 -3.23 20.57 -16.46
C GLY A 91 -3.71 20.31 -15.02
N ILE A 92 -3.37 21.24 -14.11
CA ILE A 92 -3.74 21.21 -12.68
C ILE A 92 -4.46 22.50 -12.30
N GLN A 93 -5.37 22.43 -11.32
CA GLN A 93 -6.09 23.59 -10.75
C GLN A 93 -6.88 24.43 -11.78
N LEU A 94 -7.39 23.80 -12.83
CA LEU A 94 -8.20 24.48 -13.84
C LEU A 94 -9.62 24.75 -13.34
N ALA A 95 -10.24 25.81 -13.87
CA ALA A 95 -11.67 26.01 -13.70
C ALA A 95 -12.45 24.84 -14.34
N LEU A 96 -13.61 24.49 -13.80
CA LEU A 96 -14.35 23.28 -14.20
C LEU A 96 -14.57 23.18 -15.72
N LEU A 97 -14.97 24.27 -16.37
CA LEU A 97 -15.18 24.30 -17.81
C LEU A 97 -13.89 24.03 -18.59
N GLU A 98 -12.78 24.63 -18.17
CA GLU A 98 -11.48 24.47 -18.81
C GLU A 98 -10.93 23.05 -18.64
N ALA A 99 -11.14 22.45 -17.47
CA ALA A 99 -10.83 21.05 -17.21
C ALA A 99 -11.62 20.11 -18.14
N ILE A 100 -12.91 20.40 -18.37
CA ILE A 100 -13.74 19.60 -19.29
C ILE A 100 -13.25 19.72 -20.73
N LEU A 101 -12.90 20.94 -21.18
CA LEU A 101 -12.44 21.17 -22.54
C LEU A 101 -11.08 20.52 -22.83
N THR A 102 -10.13 20.63 -21.90
CA THR A 102 -8.80 20.02 -22.02
C THR A 102 -8.87 18.48 -21.96
N ALA A 103 -9.72 17.92 -21.09
CA ALA A 103 -9.98 16.48 -21.07
C ALA A 103 -10.55 16.00 -22.43
N ARG A 104 -11.52 16.73 -22.98
CA ARG A 104 -12.09 16.43 -24.30
C ARG A 104 -11.03 16.44 -25.40
N GLU A 105 -10.14 17.43 -25.43
CA GLU A 105 -9.06 17.49 -26.44
C GLU A 105 -8.10 16.30 -26.32
N CYS A 106 -7.77 15.90 -25.09
CA CYS A 106 -6.97 14.70 -24.84
C CYS A 106 -7.66 13.43 -25.36
N ASP A 107 -8.96 13.27 -25.09
CA ASP A 107 -9.76 12.13 -25.55
C ASP A 107 -9.88 12.09 -27.09
N GLU A 108 -10.10 13.24 -27.72
CA GLU A 108 -10.19 13.35 -29.18
C GLU A 108 -8.86 12.96 -29.86
N LYS A 109 -7.71 13.34 -29.29
CA LYS A 109 -6.39 12.90 -29.76
C LYS A 109 -6.22 11.39 -29.68
N VAL A 110 -6.56 10.78 -28.55
CA VAL A 110 -6.50 9.32 -28.37
C VAL A 110 -7.43 8.61 -29.35
N ALA A 111 -8.65 9.11 -29.55
CA ALA A 111 -9.62 8.55 -30.48
C ALA A 111 -9.16 8.68 -31.95
N ALA A 112 -8.47 9.76 -32.31
CA ALA A 112 -7.87 9.93 -33.62
C ALA A 112 -6.73 8.94 -33.86
N GLU A 113 -5.85 8.73 -32.88
CA GLU A 113 -4.79 7.73 -32.94
C GLU A 113 -5.34 6.31 -33.15
N ILE A 114 -6.38 5.93 -32.40
CA ILE A 114 -7.02 4.61 -32.54
C ILE A 114 -7.61 4.44 -33.95
N ARG A 115 -8.31 5.45 -34.47
CA ARG A 115 -8.87 5.42 -35.84
C ARG A 115 -7.77 5.34 -36.91
N ALA A 116 -6.68 6.07 -36.74
CA ALA A 116 -5.54 6.01 -37.64
C ALA A 116 -4.90 4.61 -37.66
N ALA A 117 -4.73 3.99 -36.49
CA ALA A 117 -4.22 2.63 -36.39
C ALA A 117 -5.14 1.60 -37.04
N LEU A 118 -6.46 1.72 -36.87
CA LEU A 118 -7.44 0.83 -37.49
C LEU A 118 -7.48 0.97 -39.02
N SER A 119 -7.38 2.20 -39.53
CA SER A 119 -7.48 2.46 -40.98
C SER A 119 -6.19 2.17 -41.75
N THR A 120 -5.03 2.47 -41.16
CA THR A 120 -3.73 2.29 -41.83
C THR A 120 -3.08 0.94 -41.52
N GLY A 121 -3.53 0.23 -40.49
CA GLY A 121 -2.87 -0.96 -39.96
C GLY A 121 -1.56 -0.66 -39.22
N VAL A 122 -1.12 0.60 -39.18
CA VAL A 122 0.11 1.02 -38.51
C VAL A 122 -0.24 1.42 -37.07
N LEU A 123 0.16 0.58 -36.13
CA LEU A 123 -0.03 0.85 -34.71
C LEU A 123 0.82 2.04 -34.26
N LYS A 124 0.31 2.79 -33.26
CA LYS A 124 1.10 3.84 -32.61
C LYS A 124 2.40 3.27 -32.06
N ASN A 125 3.47 4.08 -32.10
CA ASN A 125 4.75 3.68 -31.54
C ASN A 125 4.62 3.53 -30.02
N HIS A 126 4.55 2.28 -29.56
CA HIS A 126 4.43 1.91 -28.16
C HIS A 126 5.62 2.40 -27.29
N ARG A 127 6.71 2.87 -27.90
CA ARG A 127 7.91 3.39 -27.20
C ARG A 127 7.77 4.87 -26.85
N ASN A 128 6.90 5.61 -27.53
CA ASN A 128 6.65 7.04 -27.31
C ASN A 128 5.32 7.32 -26.60
N ASP A 129 4.48 6.31 -26.41
CA ASP A 129 3.21 6.46 -25.70
C ASP A 129 3.41 6.43 -24.17
N THR A 130 3.11 7.55 -23.53
CA THR A 130 3.19 7.74 -22.09
C THR A 130 2.23 6.83 -21.34
N PHE A 131 1.06 6.52 -21.90
CA PHE A 131 0.11 5.57 -21.33
C PHE A 131 0.66 4.14 -21.37
N THR A 132 1.14 3.68 -22.52
CA THR A 132 1.77 2.36 -22.65
C THR A 132 2.99 2.21 -21.75
N ARG A 133 3.80 3.26 -21.61
CA ARG A 133 4.96 3.27 -20.70
C ARG A 133 4.54 3.13 -19.24
N LEU A 134 3.50 3.85 -18.83
CA LEU A 134 2.91 3.75 -17.49
C LEU A 134 2.34 2.36 -17.24
N SER A 135 1.48 1.87 -18.14
CA SER A 135 0.87 0.53 -18.06
C SER A 135 1.92 -0.58 -17.93
N ARG A 136 2.99 -0.54 -18.73
CA ARG A 136 4.12 -1.49 -18.62
C ARG A 136 4.88 -1.36 -17.31
N SER A 137 5.06 -0.13 -16.80
CA SER A 137 5.70 0.11 -15.51
C SER A 137 4.87 -0.48 -14.36
N THR A 138 3.56 -0.23 -14.38
CA THR A 138 2.61 -0.80 -13.42
C THR A 138 2.61 -2.33 -13.49
N ALA A 139 2.50 -2.91 -14.69
CA ALA A 139 2.54 -4.36 -14.87
C ALA A 139 3.84 -4.99 -14.32
N ARG A 140 5.01 -4.38 -14.56
CA ARG A 140 6.28 -4.84 -13.99
C ARG A 140 6.25 -4.83 -12.46
N LYS A 141 5.73 -3.76 -11.84
CA LYS A 141 5.59 -3.68 -10.38
C LYS A 141 4.63 -4.75 -9.86
N THR A 142 3.47 -4.92 -10.48
CA THR A 142 2.50 -5.97 -10.12
C THR A 142 3.11 -7.37 -10.21
N HIS A 143 3.88 -7.66 -11.27
CA HIS A 143 4.59 -8.93 -11.40
C HIS A 143 5.64 -9.13 -10.31
N ALA A 144 6.40 -8.08 -9.96
CA ALA A 144 7.36 -8.14 -8.86
C ALA A 144 6.64 -8.44 -7.53
N TYR A 145 5.49 -7.82 -7.27
CA TYR A 145 4.69 -8.08 -6.06
C TYR A 145 4.17 -9.52 -6.01
N LYS A 146 3.62 -10.02 -7.13
CA LYS A 146 3.18 -11.41 -7.22
C LYS A 146 4.33 -12.38 -6.94
N LYS A 147 5.50 -12.16 -7.55
CA LYS A 147 6.67 -13.00 -7.31
C LYS A 147 7.16 -12.93 -5.86
N ALA A 148 7.13 -11.75 -5.24
CA ALA A 148 7.50 -11.58 -3.83
C ALA A 148 6.54 -12.36 -2.90
N ARG A 149 5.23 -12.31 -3.18
CA ARG A 149 4.21 -13.11 -2.48
C ARG A 149 4.48 -14.60 -2.62
N ASP A 150 4.66 -15.08 -3.85
CA ASP A 150 4.91 -16.50 -4.12
C ASP A 150 6.20 -16.98 -3.41
N THR A 151 7.25 -16.16 -3.42
CA THR A 151 8.51 -16.44 -2.71
C THR A 151 8.32 -16.53 -1.20
N ARG A 152 7.50 -15.63 -0.62
CA ARG A 152 7.23 -15.64 0.82
C ARG A 152 6.46 -16.89 1.23
N GLN A 153 5.44 -17.28 0.46
CA GLN A 153 4.69 -18.51 0.68
C GLN A 153 5.58 -19.75 0.60
N GLN A 154 6.48 -19.81 -0.38
CA GLN A 154 7.45 -20.90 -0.49
C GLN A 154 8.38 -20.94 0.73
N LYS A 155 8.84 -19.79 1.22
CA LYS A 155 9.69 -19.71 2.40
C LYS A 155 8.96 -20.12 3.68
N GLU A 156 7.71 -19.69 3.86
CA GLU A 156 6.86 -20.11 4.98
C GLU A 156 6.66 -21.64 4.97
N ALA A 157 6.38 -22.24 3.80
CA ALA A 157 6.26 -23.68 3.67
C ALA A 157 7.58 -24.43 3.97
N LEU A 158 8.72 -23.90 3.53
CA LEU A 158 10.03 -24.46 3.85
C LEU A 158 10.33 -24.43 5.34
N ASN A 159 10.01 -23.32 6.01
CA ASN A 159 10.22 -23.20 7.46
C ASN A 159 9.45 -24.28 8.24
N VAL A 160 8.21 -24.58 7.84
CA VAL A 160 7.42 -25.65 8.49
C VAL A 160 8.10 -27.02 8.35
N VAL A 161 8.63 -27.33 7.16
CA VAL A 161 9.36 -28.59 6.91
C VAL A 161 10.66 -28.64 7.70
N ASP A 162 11.39 -27.53 7.81
CA ASP A 162 12.60 -27.44 8.61
C ASP A 162 12.31 -27.65 10.11
N ASP A 163 11.23 -27.07 10.62
CA ASP A 163 10.78 -27.27 12.01
C ASP A 163 10.41 -28.74 12.28
N GLU A 164 9.70 -29.39 11.35
CA GLU A 164 9.41 -30.83 11.42
C GLU A 164 10.69 -31.67 11.42
N LEU A 165 11.66 -31.37 10.56
CA LEU A 165 12.95 -32.06 10.51
C LEU A 165 13.74 -31.91 11.82
N VAL A 166 13.72 -30.73 12.43
CA VAL A 166 14.35 -30.49 13.73
C VAL A 166 13.66 -31.32 14.82
N SER A 167 12.32 -31.34 14.84
CA SER A 167 11.56 -32.13 15.82
C SER A 167 11.85 -33.63 15.69
N LEU A 168 11.88 -34.17 14.46
CA LEU A 168 12.18 -35.58 14.19
C LEU A 168 13.61 -35.95 14.58
N LYS A 169 14.59 -35.07 14.34
CA LYS A 169 15.98 -35.29 14.79
C LYS A 169 16.09 -35.33 16.31
N ASN A 170 15.33 -34.51 17.02
CA ASN A 170 15.30 -34.53 18.49
C ASN A 170 14.68 -35.85 19.00
N VAL A 171 13.56 -36.28 18.43
CA VAL A 171 12.93 -37.58 18.76
C VAL A 171 13.88 -38.75 18.46
N GLN A 172 14.60 -38.71 17.34
CA GLN A 172 15.59 -39.74 17.01
C GLN A 172 16.72 -39.80 18.04
N LYS A 173 17.23 -38.65 18.50
CA LYS A 173 18.23 -38.57 19.56
C LYS A 173 17.72 -39.15 20.88
N GLU A 174 16.49 -38.81 21.28
CA GLU A 174 15.86 -39.33 22.48
C GLU A 174 15.68 -40.85 22.41
N ASN A 175 15.19 -41.37 21.29
CA ASN A 175 15.04 -42.82 21.08
C ASN A 175 16.40 -43.54 21.11
N ALA A 176 17.44 -42.95 20.52
CA ALA A 176 18.79 -43.51 20.57
C ALA A 176 19.35 -43.55 22.00
N ALA A 177 19.08 -42.53 22.81
CA ALA A 177 19.44 -42.52 24.23
C ALA A 177 18.71 -43.63 25.01
N ARG A 178 17.40 -43.79 24.81
CA ARG A 178 16.60 -44.85 25.45
C ARG A 178 17.06 -46.26 25.05
N ILE A 179 17.43 -46.47 23.79
CA ILE A 179 18.00 -47.75 23.32
C ILE A 179 19.34 -48.05 24.01
N LYS A 180 20.14 -47.03 24.28
CA LYS A 180 21.42 -47.18 24.98
C LYS A 180 21.23 -47.51 26.47
N GLU A 181 20.19 -47.00 27.11
CA GLU A 181 19.86 -47.31 28.51
C GLU A 181 19.29 -48.73 28.69
N LEU A 182 18.66 -49.28 27.65
CA LEU A 182 18.08 -50.63 27.65
C LEU A 182 19.09 -51.73 27.29
N LYS A 183 20.32 -51.37 26.89
CA LYS A 183 21.43 -52.29 26.59
C LYS A 183 22.44 -52.30 27.72
#